data_AF-A0A5C9CFV6-F1
#
_entry.id   AF-A0A5C9CFV6-F1
#
_cell.length_a   1.000
_cell.length_b   1.000
_cell.length_c   1.000
_cell.angle_alpha   90.00
_cell.angle_beta   90.00
_cell.angle_gamma   90.00
#
_symmetry.space_group_name_H-M   'P 1'
#
loop_
_entity.id
_entity.type
_entity.pdbx_description
1 polymer ?
#
loop_
_entity_poly.entity_id
_entity_poly.type
_entity_poly.pdbx_seq_one_letter_code
_entity_poly.pdbx_strand_id
1 'polypeptide(L)'
;MSTTADLVSALKKELKAARMTYADLAQSLNMAESSVKRMLTKGDMPLSRIDAICRALKLDFADLARRVADAQPLLAQLSQEQENHQRLPPDRGRMHRLPGATGSHWHH
;
A
#
# COMPACT_ATOMS: atom_id res chain seq x y z
N MET A 1 0.17 6.84 -8.17
CA MET A 1 1.44 7.57 -7.91
C MET A 1 2.31 6.67 -7.04
N SER A 2 3.56 6.44 -7.41
CA SER A 2 4.48 5.70 -6.54
C SER A 2 4.96 6.60 -5.41
N THR A 3 4.97 6.07 -4.19
CA THR A 3 5.33 6.81 -2.98
C THR A 3 6.54 6.19 -2.30
N THR A 4 7.20 6.93 -1.41
CA THR A 4 8.27 6.40 -0.56
C THR A 4 7.85 5.15 0.23
N ALA A 5 6.56 5.02 0.54
CA ALA A 5 6.02 3.83 1.20
C ALA A 5 6.12 2.56 0.33
N ASP A 6 5.99 2.69 -0.99
CA ASP A 6 6.10 1.55 -1.91
C ASP A 6 7.54 1.02 -1.97
N LEU A 7 8.52 1.92 -1.98
CA LEU A 7 9.95 1.58 -1.87
C LEU A 7 10.26 0.84 -0.57
N VAL A 8 9.74 1.33 0.56
CA VAL A 8 9.93 0.70 1.87
C VAL A 8 9.26 -0.67 1.93
N SER A 9 8.08 -0.82 1.32
CA SER A 9 7.39 -2.10 1.19
C SER A 9 8.20 -3.09 0.35
N ALA A 10 8.74 -2.64 -0.79
CA ALA A 10 9.62 -3.46 -1.62
C ALA A 10 10.88 -3.92 -0.86
N LEU A 11 11.55 -3.03 -0.14
CA LEU A 11 12.71 -3.39 0.71
C LEU A 11 12.37 -4.47 1.74
N LYS A 12 11.19 -4.37 2.40
CA LYS A 12 10.74 -5.39 3.36
C LYS A 12 10.52 -6.75 2.70
N LYS A 13 10.01 -6.77 1.47
CA LYS A 13 9.86 -8.00 0.68
C LYS A 13 11.22 -8.61 0.35
N GLU A 14 12.21 -7.80 -0.02
CA GLU A 14 13.56 -8.28 -0.31
C GLU A 14 14.27 -8.82 0.93
N LEU A 15 14.13 -8.18 2.09
CA LEU A 15 14.65 -8.73 3.37
C LEU A 15 14.09 -10.12 3.63
N LYS A 16 12.77 -10.30 3.43
CA LYS A 16 12.12 -11.61 3.57
C LYS A 16 12.61 -12.62 2.55
N ALA A 17 12.77 -12.22 1.29
CA ALA A 17 13.26 -13.09 0.21
C ALA A 17 14.71 -13.55 0.44
N ALA A 18 15.56 -12.64 0.92
CA ALA A 18 16.95 -12.92 1.30
C ALA A 18 17.09 -13.69 2.62
N ARG A 19 15.99 -13.95 3.33
CA ARG A 19 15.97 -14.49 4.71
C ARG A 19 16.86 -13.70 5.67
N MET A 20 17.02 -12.40 5.42
CA MET A 20 17.81 -11.49 6.26
C MET A 20 16.92 -10.96 7.39
N THR A 21 17.33 -11.17 8.63
CA THR A 21 16.60 -10.66 9.79
C THR A 21 16.92 -9.18 10.02
N TYR A 22 16.10 -8.50 10.83
CA TYR A 22 16.44 -7.13 11.24
C TYR A 22 17.72 -7.06 12.07
N ALA A 23 18.08 -8.13 12.79
CA ALA A 23 19.34 -8.20 13.54
C ALA A 23 20.54 -8.27 12.58
N ASP A 24 20.46 -9.07 11.51
CA ASP A 24 21.52 -9.16 10.50
C ASP A 24 21.70 -7.84 9.74
N LEU A 25 20.58 -7.20 9.39
CA LEU A 25 20.61 -5.88 8.77
C LEU A 25 21.19 -4.83 9.72
N ALA A 26 20.83 -4.88 11.00
CA ALA A 26 21.36 -3.97 12.01
C ALA A 26 22.88 -4.09 12.16
N GLN A 27 23.42 -5.32 12.14
CA GLN A 27 24.86 -5.56 12.12
C GLN A 27 25.50 -4.98 10.84
N SER A 28 24.91 -5.22 9.68
CA SER A 28 25.40 -4.72 8.39
C SER A 28 25.42 -3.19 8.31
N LEU A 29 24.48 -2.53 8.98
CA LEU A 29 24.35 -1.07 9.02
C LEU A 29 25.08 -0.42 10.20
N ASN A 30 25.69 -1.21 11.10
CA ASN A 30 26.24 -0.76 12.37
C ASN A 30 25.23 0.08 13.19
N MET A 31 24.01 -0.45 13.33
CA MET A 31 22.89 0.19 14.03
C MET A 31 22.27 -0.75 15.06
N ALA A 32 21.51 -0.19 16.00
CA ALA A 32 20.62 -0.99 16.85
C ALA A 32 19.44 -1.53 16.04
N GLU A 33 19.02 -2.77 16.31
CA GLU A 33 17.86 -3.40 15.68
C GLU A 33 16.57 -2.58 15.89
N SER A 34 16.41 -1.98 17.08
CA SER A 34 15.29 -1.08 17.40
C SER A 34 15.25 0.15 16.49
N SER A 35 16.41 0.72 16.14
CA SER A 35 16.52 1.82 15.20
C SER A 35 16.15 1.40 13.77
N VAL A 36 16.59 0.22 13.34
CA VAL A 36 16.22 -0.36 12.03
C VAL A 36 14.71 -0.56 11.92
N LYS A 37 14.09 -1.17 12.95
CA LYS A 37 12.63 -1.37 13.01
C LYS A 37 11.89 -0.04 12.94
N ARG A 38 12.29 0.96 13.75
CA ARG A 38 11.66 2.29 13.75
C ARG A 38 11.75 2.95 12.38
N MET A 39 12.91 2.87 11.75
CA MET A 39 13.18 3.47 10.44
C MET A 39 12.34 2.83 9.33
N LEU A 40 12.27 1.50 9.28
CA LEU A 40 11.45 0.77 8.30
C LEU A 40 9.94 0.90 8.57
N THR A 41 9.51 1.12 9.82
CA THR A 41 8.10 1.35 10.16
C THR A 41 7.67 2.78 9.84
N LYS A 42 8.49 3.77 10.19
CA LYS A 42 8.20 5.19 9.89
C LYS A 42 8.27 5.48 8.39
N GLY A 43 9.13 4.76 7.67
CA GLY A 43 9.33 4.95 6.23
C GLY A 43 10.01 6.27 5.87
N ASP A 44 10.60 6.93 6.87
CA ASP A 44 11.29 8.21 6.74
C ASP A 44 12.78 7.97 7.01
N MET A 45 13.57 7.97 5.92
CA MET A 45 15.00 7.76 5.96
C MET A 45 15.68 8.43 4.74
N PRO A 46 16.93 8.87 4.88
CA PRO A 46 17.67 9.42 3.74
C PRO A 46 17.94 8.34 2.69
N LEU A 47 18.10 8.76 1.42
CA LEU A 47 18.45 7.86 0.31
C LEU A 47 19.75 7.08 0.57
N SER A 48 20.72 7.67 1.28
CA SER A 48 21.95 6.97 1.70
C SER A 48 21.68 5.74 2.57
N ARG A 49 20.57 5.73 3.32
CA ARG A 49 20.15 4.56 4.08
C ARG A 49 19.57 3.48 3.18
N ILE A 50 18.79 3.88 2.18
CA ILE A 50 18.25 2.95 1.18
C ILE A 50 19.41 2.28 0.43
N ASP A 51 20.40 3.05 -0.01
CA ASP A 51 21.62 2.51 -0.64
C ASP A 51 22.33 1.50 0.27
N ALA A 52 22.54 1.84 1.54
CA ALA A 52 23.18 0.93 2.49
C ALA A 52 22.40 -0.40 2.67
N ILE A 53 21.06 -0.35 2.71
CA ILE A 53 20.21 -1.55 2.77
C ILE A 53 20.33 -2.36 1.48
N CYS A 54 20.30 -1.70 0.31
CA CYS A 54 20.47 -2.36 -0.99
C CYS A 54 21.81 -3.09 -1.06
N ARG A 55 22.90 -2.46 -0.61
CA ARG A 55 24.23 -3.10 -0.51
C ARG A 55 24.25 -4.32 0.40
N ALA A 56 23.62 -4.22 1.58
CA ALA A 56 23.52 -5.35 2.52
C ALA A 56 22.74 -6.54 1.90
N LEU A 57 21.75 -6.23 1.06
CA LEU A 57 20.95 -7.20 0.32
C LEU A 57 21.58 -7.68 -1.00
N LYS A 58 22.72 -7.10 -1.40
CA LYS A 58 23.33 -7.30 -2.74
C LYS A 58 22.32 -7.03 -3.87
N LEU A 59 21.51 -6.00 -3.68
CA LEU A 59 20.46 -5.55 -4.59
C LEU A 59 20.87 -4.22 -5.23
N ASP A 60 20.59 -4.04 -6.52
CA ASP A 60 20.72 -2.74 -7.17
C ASP A 60 19.48 -1.87 -6.89
N PHE A 61 19.69 -0.57 -6.67
CA PHE A 61 18.60 0.38 -6.55
C PHE A 61 17.70 0.42 -7.80
N ALA A 62 18.27 0.21 -9.00
CA ALA A 62 17.50 0.13 -10.24
C ALA A 62 16.52 -1.05 -10.22
N ASP A 63 16.93 -2.20 -9.67
CA ASP A 63 16.06 -3.36 -9.51
C ASP A 63 14.96 -3.11 -8.51
N LEU A 64 15.27 -2.44 -7.39
CA LEU A 64 14.27 -2.04 -6.41
C LEU A 64 13.22 -1.10 -7.04
N ALA A 65 13.65 -0.09 -7.79
CA ALA A 65 12.77 0.86 -8.46
C ALA A 65 11.88 0.19 -9.51
N ARG A 66 12.44 -0.74 -10.30
CA ARG A 66 11.69 -1.54 -11.27
C ARG A 66 10.59 -2.37 -10.60
N ARG A 67 10.90 -3.05 -9.49
CA ARG A 67 9.90 -3.82 -8.72
C ARG A 67 8.74 -2.95 -8.21
N VAL A 68 9.02 -1.71 -7.83
CA VAL A 68 7.97 -0.76 -7.43
C VAL A 68 7.11 -0.34 -8.61
N ALA A 69 7.70 -0.11 -9.78
CA ALA A 69 6.96 0.19 -11.01
C ALA A 69 6.09 -1.01 -11.45
N ASP A 70 6.64 -2.22 -11.41
CA ASP A 70 5.97 -3.47 -11.81
C ASP A 70 4.86 -3.89 -10.84
N ALA A 71 4.84 -3.38 -9.61
CA ALA A 71 3.77 -3.63 -8.64
C ALA A 71 2.51 -2.78 -8.88
N GLN A 72 2.60 -1.71 -9.69
CA GLN A 72 1.48 -0.79 -9.97
C GLN A 72 0.32 -1.39 -10.78
N PRO A 73 0.53 -2.28 -11.79
CA PRO A 73 -0.58 -2.87 -12.54
C PRO A 73 -1.54 -3.67 -11.67
N LEU A 74 -1.05 -4.29 -10.58
CA LEU A 74 -1.87 -5.10 -9.68
C LEU A 74 -2.75 -4.24 -8.75
N LEU A 75 -2.27 -3.06 -8.34
CA LEU A 75 -3.06 -2.11 -7.53
C LEU A 75 -4.14 -1.40 -8.36
N ALA A 76 -3.86 -1.10 -9.63
CA ALA A 76 -4.84 -0.47 -10.53
C ALA A 76 -6.07 -1.38 -10.77
N GLN A 77 -5.86 -2.70 -10.89
CA GLN A 77 -6.95 -3.66 -11.06
C GLN A 77 -7.83 -3.80 -9.81
N LEU A 78 -7.22 -3.80 -8.61
CA LEU A 78 -7.97 -3.80 -7.34
C LEU A 78 -8.75 -2.50 -7.11
N SER A 79 -8.22 -1.35 -7.55
CA SER A 79 -8.92 -0.05 -7.44
C SER A 79 -10.21 -0.03 -8.25
N GLN A 80 -10.25 -0.64 -9.44
CA GLN A 80 -11.45 -0.67 -10.28
C GLN A 80 -12.57 -1.50 -9.63
N GLU A 81 -12.23 -2.64 -9.01
CA GLU A 81 -13.18 -3.47 -8.29
C GLU A 81 -13.66 -2.82 -6.98
N GLN A 82 -12.80 -2.07 -6.29
CA GLN A 82 -13.17 -1.31 -5.09
C GLN A 82 -14.07 -0.10 -5.40
N GLU A 83 -13.84 0.62 -6.49
CA GLU A 83 -14.72 1.72 -6.93
C GLU A 83 -16.15 1.23 -7.26
N ASN A 84 -16.29 0.00 -7.76
CA ASN A 84 -17.60 -0.56 -8.10
C ASN A 84 -18.43 -0.92 -6.86
N HIS A 85 -17.77 -1.22 -5.73
CA HIS A 85 -18.45 -1.49 -4.45
C HIS A 85 -18.91 -0.21 -3.74
N GLN A 86 -18.23 0.93 -3.96
CA GLN A 86 -18.58 2.23 -3.38
C GLN A 86 -19.72 2.94 -4.14
N ARG A 87 -20.07 2.48 -5.35
CA ARG A 87 -21.15 3.02 -6.20
C ARG A 87 -22.48 2.27 -6.09
N LEU A 88 -22.59 1.25 -5.24
CA LEU A 88 -23.90 0.68 -4.94
C LEU A 88 -24.71 1.73 -4.15
N PRO A 89 -25.85 2.20 -4.67
CA PRO A 89 -26.68 3.12 -3.92
C PRO A 89 -27.10 2.46 -2.61
N PRO A 90 -27.17 3.20 -1.48
CA PRO A 90 -27.69 2.64 -0.25
C PRO A 90 -29.10 2.13 -0.54
N ASP A 91 -29.29 0.83 -0.28
CA ASP A 91 -30.55 0.13 -0.32
C ASP A 91 -31.63 0.99 0.34
N ARG A 92 -32.55 1.58 -0.46
CA ARG A 92 -33.76 2.24 0.04
C ARG A 92 -34.76 1.17 0.48
N GLY A 93 -34.35 0.31 1.40
CA GLY A 93 -35.17 -0.72 1.99
C GLY A 93 -35.99 -0.20 3.17
N ARG A 94 -37.01 0.63 2.92
CA ARG A 94 -38.23 0.68 3.77
C ARG A 94 -39.40 1.42 3.09
N MET A 95 -39.96 0.83 2.03
CA MET A 95 -41.32 1.16 1.61
C MET A 95 -42.30 0.53 2.61
N HIS A 96 -42.61 1.22 3.71
CA HIS A 96 -43.82 0.90 4.47
C HIS A 96 -45.03 1.24 3.60
N ARG A 97 -45.76 0.19 3.23
CA ARG A 97 -47.02 0.23 2.51
C ARG A 97 -48.03 1.08 3.31
N LEU A 98 -48.36 2.28 2.83
CA LEU A 98 -49.57 3.00 3.25
C LEU A 98 -50.71 2.63 2.29
N PRO A 99 -51.84 2.09 2.79
CA PRO A 99 -53.02 1.83 1.97
C PRO A 99 -53.85 3.11 1.87
N GLY A 100 -54.09 3.59 0.65
CA GLY A 100 -54.93 4.76 0.40
C GLY A 100 -54.41 5.63 -0.74
N ALA A 101 -54.56 5.12 -1.97
CA ALA A 101 -54.33 5.93 -3.16
C ALA A 101 -55.50 6.88 -3.37
N THR A 102 -55.26 8.19 -3.26
CA THR A 102 -56.08 9.22 -3.93
C THR A 102 -55.23 10.45 -4.23
N GLY A 103 -55.07 10.74 -5.53
CA GLY A 103 -54.96 12.10 -6.03
C GLY A 103 -53.56 12.72 -6.17
N SER A 104 -53.29 13.14 -7.40
CA SER A 104 -52.72 14.47 -7.75
C SER A 104 -51.35 14.46 -8.44
N HIS A 105 -51.42 14.47 -9.78
CA HIS A 105 -50.86 15.50 -10.66
C HIS A 105 -49.44 16.03 -10.36
N TRP A 106 -48.47 15.67 -11.21
CA TRP A 106 -47.22 16.43 -11.36
C TRP A 106 -47.24 17.11 -12.75
N HIS A 107 -47.46 18.43 -12.78
CA HIS A 107 -47.16 19.26 -13.96
C HIS A 107 -45.65 19.58 -13.96
N HIS A 108 -45.09 19.64 -15.16
CA HIS A 108 -43.69 19.99 -15.48
C HIS A 108 -43.25 21.36 -14.98
#